data_AF-A0A3R6IHL1-F1
#
_entry.id   AF-A0A3R6IHL1-F1
#
_cell.length_a   1.000
_cell.length_b   1.000
_cell.length_c   1.000
_cell.angle_alpha   90.00
_cell.angle_beta   90.00
_cell.angle_gamma   90.00
#
_symmetry.space_group_name_H-M   'P 1'
#
loop_
_entity.id
_entity.type
_entity.pdbx_description
1 polymer ?
#
loop_
_entity_poly.entity_id
_entity_poly.type
_entity_poly.pdbx_seq_one_letter_code
_entity_poly.pdbx_strand_id
1 'polypeptide(L)' 'MLPHTLCWISLPEIGVIAGVAVILFGCKAVSQNPFISRGQKILWMLTIVVLNWIGLLWYYYVYYMKDKE' A
#
# COMPACT_ATOMS: atom_id res chain seq x y z
N MET A 1 -19.64 -19.05 4.66
CA MET A 1 -18.50 -19.99 4.65
C MET A 1 -17.60 -19.57 3.51
N LEU A 2 -16.72 -18.59 3.74
CA LEU A 2 -15.75 -18.17 2.71
C LEU A 2 -14.72 -19.30 2.55
N PRO A 3 -14.31 -19.62 1.31
CA PRO A 3 -13.60 -20.85 1.00
C PRO A 3 -12.23 -20.87 1.70
N HIS A 4 -11.95 -22.02 2.30
CA HIS A 4 -10.80 -22.38 3.13
C HIS A 4 -9.41 -22.09 2.50
N THR A 5 -9.36 -21.75 1.20
CA THR A 5 -8.15 -21.42 0.44
C THR A 5 -7.64 -19.99 0.68
N LEU A 6 -8.49 -19.04 1.06
CA LEU A 6 -8.07 -17.67 1.44
C LEU A 6 -7.41 -17.63 2.83
N CYS A 7 -7.54 -18.70 3.62
CA CYS A 7 -7.13 -18.78 5.03
C CYS A 7 -5.64 -19.11 5.24
N TRP A 8 -4.83 -19.19 4.18
CA TRP A 8 -3.39 -19.46 4.27
C TRP A 8 -2.50 -18.21 4.25
N ILE A 9 -3.10 -17.04 4.01
CA ILE A 9 -2.42 -15.75 4.12
C ILE A 9 -3.13 -15.00 5.25
N SER A 10 -2.42 -14.73 6.34
CA SER A 10 -2.98 -13.91 7.42
C SER A 10 -3.32 -12.51 6.88
N LEU A 11 -4.37 -11.90 7.41
CA LEU A 11 -4.80 -10.55 7.05
C LEU A 11 -3.63 -9.54 6.98
N PRO A 12 -2.68 -9.52 7.93
CA PRO A 12 -1.47 -8.70 7.88
C PRO A 12 -0.63 -8.82 6.61
N GLU A 13 -0.45 -10.04 6.12
CA GLU A 13 0.35 -10.35 4.92
C GLU A 13 -0.33 -9.82 3.66
N ILE A 14 -1.68 -9.82 3.62
CA ILE A 14 -2.44 -9.18 2.54
C ILE A 14 -2.16 -7.66 2.53
N GLY A 15 -2.13 -7.03 3.71
CA GLY A 15 -1.81 -5.61 3.85
C GLY A 15 -0.42 -5.25 3.31
N VAL A 16 0.58 -6.07 3.60
CA VAL A 16 1.96 -5.90 3.09
C VAL A 16 2.01 -6.11 1.58
N ILE A 17 1.39 -7.17 1.05
CA ILE A 17 1.35 -7.44 -0.40
C ILE A 17 0.68 -6.30 -1.15
N ALA A 18 -0.45 -5.81 -0.64
CA ALA A 18 -1.15 -4.65 -1.21
C ALA A 18 -0.26 -3.39 -1.15
N GLY A 19 0.45 -3.18 -0.04
CA GLY A 19 1.42 -2.10 0.12
C GLY A 19 2.50 -2.10 -0.96
N VAL A 20 3.17 -3.24 -1.13
CA VAL A 20 4.22 -3.46 -2.14
C VAL A 20 3.67 -3.28 -3.56
N ALA A 21 2.49 -3.83 -3.86
CA ALA A 21 1.86 -3.70 -5.17
C ALA A 21 1.57 -2.22 -5.50
N VAL A 22 1.02 -1.45 -4.55
CA VAL A 22 0.73 -0.02 -4.75
C VAL A 22 1.99 0.78 -5.03
N ILE A 23 3.10 0.50 -4.33
CA ILE A 23 4.38 1.19 -4.59
C ILE A 23 4.89 0.85 -6.00
N LEU A 24 4.95 -0.44 -6.35
CA LEU A 24 5.49 -0.86 -7.65
C LEU A 24 4.65 -0.35 -8.82
N PHE A 25 3.34 -0.58 -8.79
CA PHE A 25 2.45 -0.15 -9.87
C PHE A 25 2.24 1.36 -9.88
N GLY A 26 2.12 2.00 -8.71
CA GLY A 26 1.98 3.44 -8.60
C GLY A 26 3.20 4.20 -9.13
N CYS A 27 4.41 3.82 -8.71
CA CYS A 27 5.64 4.43 -9.22
C CYS A 27 5.83 4.16 -10.72
N LYS A 28 5.48 2.97 -11.22
CA LYS A 28 5.51 2.69 -12.66
C LYS A 28 4.55 3.57 -13.44
N ALA A 29 3.31 3.71 -12.97
CA ALA A 29 2.30 4.55 -13.60
C ALA A 29 2.76 6.03 -13.67
N VAL A 30 3.34 6.55 -12.59
CA VAL A 30 3.90 7.91 -12.56
C VAL A 30 5.10 8.05 -13.49
N SER A 31 6.00 7.07 -13.52
CA SER A 31 7.17 7.09 -14.40
C SER A 31 6.80 7.11 -15.87
N GLN A 32 5.80 6.31 -16.26
CA GLN A 32 5.33 6.18 -17.64
C GLN A 32 4.42 7.34 -18.08
N ASN A 33 3.97 8.21 -17.16
CA ASN A 33 3.04 9.28 -17.50
C ASN A 33 3.72 10.37 -18.36
N PRO A 34 3.24 10.64 -19.59
CA PRO A 34 3.83 11.64 -20.47
C PRO A 34 3.43 13.08 -20.11
N PHE A 35 2.36 13.29 -19.33
CA PHE A 35 1.83 14.62 -18.99
C PHE A 35 2.53 15.30 -17.81
N ILE A 36 3.33 14.56 -17.05
CA ILE A 36 3.93 15.03 -15.79
C ILE A 36 5.40 15.37 -16.03
N SER A 37 5.84 16.55 -15.57
CA SER A 37 7.24 16.97 -15.63
C SER A 37 8.14 16.12 -14.71
N ARG A 38 9.45 16.10 -14.96
CA ARG A 38 10.40 15.25 -14.23
C ARG A 38 10.40 15.51 -12.71
N GLY A 39 10.30 16.78 -12.30
CA GLY A 39 10.23 17.15 -10.88
C GLY A 39 8.92 16.74 -10.22
N GLN A 40 7.79 16.91 -10.91
CA GLN A 40 6.48 16.46 -10.41
C GLN A 40 6.42 14.94 -10.30
N LYS A 41 7.07 14.19 -11.20
CA LYS A 41 7.16 12.71 -11.07
C LYS A 41 7.82 12.28 -9.77
N ILE A 42 8.91 12.94 -9.39
CA ILE A 42 9.61 12.65 -8.12
C ILE A 42 8.71 12.96 -6.94
N LEU A 43 8.04 14.13 -6.96
CA LEU A 43 7.10 14.51 -5.91
C LEU A 43 5.95 13.49 -5.79
N TRP A 44 5.37 13.05 -6.91
CA TRP A 44 4.30 12.06 -6.92
C TRP A 44 4.75 10.68 -6.43
N MET A 45 5.95 10.23 -6.82
CA MET A 45 6.51 8.97 -6.30
C MET A 45 6.74 9.04 -4.79
N LEU A 46 7.27 10.17 -4.27
CA LEU A 46 7.42 10.38 -2.84
C LEU A 46 6.06 10.38 -2.12
N THR A 47 5.06 11.07 -2.67
CA THR A 47 3.69 11.07 -2.13
C THR A 47 3.10 9.66 -2.07
N ILE A 48 3.28 8.83 -3.11
CA ILE A 48 2.80 7.45 -3.12
C ILE A 48 3.45 6.64 -1.99
N VAL A 49 4.76 6.75 -1.79
CA VAL A 49 5.48 6.04 -0.72
C VAL A 49 5.00 6.49 0.66
N VAL A 50 4.87 7.79 0.89
CA VAL A 50 4.44 8.34 2.19
C VAL A 50 2.99 7.94 2.51
N LEU A 51 2.08 8.06 1.55
CA LEU A 51 0.68 7.67 1.75
C LEU A 51 0.53 6.17 1.95
N ASN A 52 1.31 5.35 1.24
CA ASN A 52 1.34 3.91 1.44
C ASN A 52 1.80 3.55 2.85
N TRP A 53 2.84 4.22 3.35
CA TRP A 53 3.34 4.00 4.70
C TRP A 53 2.32 4.40 5.78
N ILE A 54 1.66 5.55 5.64
CA ILE A 54 0.58 5.98 6.55
C ILE A 54 -0.57 4.97 6.53
N GLY A 55 -0.99 4.52 5.35
CA GLY A 55 -2.03 3.50 5.21
C GLY A 55 -1.67 2.18 5.88
N LEU A 56 -0.41 1.75 5.76
CA LEU A 56 0.10 0.55 6.42
C LEU A 56 0.10 0.71 7.95
N LEU A 57 0.58 1.86 8.46
CA LEU A 57 0.58 2.16 9.90
C LEU A 57 -0.85 2.17 10.45
N TRP A 58 -1.79 2.79 9.73
CA TRP A 58 -3.20 2.80 10.11
C TRP A 58 -3.79 1.39 10.12
N TYR A 59 -3.49 0.59 9.09
CA TYR A 59 -3.91 -0.80 9.02
C TYR A 59 -3.40 -1.61 10.22
N TYR A 60 -2.11 -1.48 10.56
CA TYR A 60 -1.52 -2.15 11.72
C TYR A 60 -2.14 -1.67 13.04
N TYR A 61 -2.38 -0.36 13.19
CA TYR A 61 -3.04 0.19 14.37
C TYR A 61 -4.44 -0.39 14.56
N VAL A 62 -5.27 -0.37 13.50
CA VAL A 62 -6.63 -0.91 13.56
C VAL A 62 -6.64 -2.40 13.84
N TYR A 63 -5.76 -3.16 13.19
CA TYR A 63 -5.78 -4.63 13.30
C TYR A 63 -5.17 -5.17 14.60
N TYR A 64 -4.12 -4.53 15.13
CA TYR A 64 -3.38 -5.07 16.28
C TYR A 64 -3.59 -4.31 17.60
N MET A 65 -3.94 -3.02 17.54
CA MET A 65 -4.01 -2.15 18.73
C MET A 65 -5.43 -1.79 19.14
N LYS A 66 -6.36 -1.66 18.18
CA LYS A 66 -7.72 -1.16 18.46
C LYS A 66 -8.58 -2.07 19.33
N ASP A 67 -8.40 -3.39 19.25
CA ASP A 67 -9.18 -4.37 20.03
C ASP A 67 -8.42 -4.87 21.28
N LYS A 68 -7.36 -4.15 21.71
CA LYS A 68 -6.60 -4.46 22.94
C LYS A 68 -6.95 -3.56 24.13
N GLU A 69 -8.03 -2.80 24.04
CA GLU A 69 -8.68 -2.10 25.16
C GLU A 69 -9.90 -2.89 25.65
#